data_AF-A0A517NRT6-F1
#
_entry.id   AF-A0A517NRT6-F1
#
_cell.length_a   1.000
_cell.length_b   1.000
_cell.length_c   1.000
_cell.angle_alpha   90.00
_cell.angle_beta   90.00
_cell.angle_gamma   90.00
#
_symmetry.space_group_name_H-M   'P 1'
#
loop_
_entity.id
_entity.type
_entity.pdbx_description
1 polymer ?
#
loop_
_entity_poly.entity_id
_entity_poly.type
_entity_poly.pdbx_seq_one_letter_code
_entity_poly.pdbx_strand_id
1 'polypeptide(L)'
;MNEVDLDVLDLKDVILSNNSFGPADVGEIRTAITENYGHFGELRDAVNEMQESESLTPAGKTKMGVCEFLLGKFADALQTLSAADGSAMALFYQARCNFELGRYEDAIKAYEAAQTSGYNEDQCKIGIAESHRYAGRIDEAMAILDNIFGPAEQTADYMYQRAATVSAVGGRLDESLTLYERAIQTDENHAGALFGLALENDRLGNDEESLRLYERAAKAFPTGIGALINLGLIYEDNNQLDKAQACYKRILDSHPSHPQTQLYMKDAAATGNMLYDEEAQRRNDRLAQTLNMPVTNFELSVRSRNCLQKMGIDTIGDLTRTSESELLSSKNFGETSLVEIRDMLQAKGLSLGQFAHEKKNNDPPIDTSHMSADEQAMLDRPIADLNLSVRARKCMARLQINSIGELIRKTGDDMLECKNFGVTSLNEVREKLTEMGLKMRGD
;
A
#
# COMPACT_ATOMS: atom_id res chain seq x y z
N MET A 1 17.46 -4.04 45.97
CA MET A 1 16.50 -3.72 44.90
C MET A 1 16.70 -4.84 43.91
N ASN A 2 15.80 -5.83 43.97
CA ASN A 2 15.93 -7.06 43.20
C ASN A 2 15.81 -6.69 41.72
N GLU A 3 16.80 -7.09 40.93
CA GLU A 3 16.61 -7.28 39.49
C GLU A 3 15.44 -8.25 39.33
N VAL A 4 14.35 -7.74 38.77
CA VAL A 4 13.29 -8.61 38.27
C VAL A 4 13.88 -9.20 37.00
N ASP A 5 14.32 -10.46 37.07
CA ASP A 5 14.49 -11.30 35.89
C ASP A 5 13.16 -11.22 35.13
N LEU A 6 13.16 -10.51 34.00
CA LEU A 6 12.12 -10.63 33.00
C LEU A 6 12.28 -12.06 32.48
N ASP A 7 11.44 -12.98 32.95
CA ASP A 7 11.31 -14.32 32.38
C ASP A 7 11.13 -14.15 30.86
N VAL A 8 12.18 -14.42 30.11
CA VAL A 8 12.12 -14.45 28.65
C VAL A 8 11.31 -15.70 28.33
N LEU A 9 10.05 -15.51 27.93
CA LEU A 9 9.19 -16.61 27.51
C LEU A 9 9.88 -17.36 26.36
N ASP A 10 10.31 -18.60 26.61
CA ASP A 10 10.80 -19.48 25.56
C ASP A 10 9.61 -20.06 24.81
N LEU A 11 9.21 -19.38 23.72
CA LEU A 11 8.08 -19.79 22.89
C LEU A 11 8.25 -21.22 22.36
N LYS A 12 9.50 -21.65 22.09
CA LYS A 12 9.76 -23.00 21.62
C LYS A 12 9.48 -24.02 22.71
N ASP A 13 9.78 -23.75 23.97
CA ASP A 13 9.46 -24.68 25.06
C ASP A 13 7.94 -24.81 25.26
N VAL A 14 7.19 -23.71 25.18
CA VAL A 14 5.71 -23.75 25.24
C VAL A 14 5.13 -24.66 24.14
N ILE A 15 5.67 -24.56 22.93
CA ILE A 15 5.18 -25.31 21.76
C ILE A 15 5.69 -26.77 21.77
N LEU A 16 6.97 -27.00 22.00
CA LEU A 16 7.61 -28.31 21.85
C LEU A 16 7.51 -29.18 23.11
N SER A 17 7.23 -28.61 24.27
CA SER A 17 7.06 -29.39 25.50
C SER A 17 5.85 -30.34 25.41
N ASN A 18 5.93 -31.45 26.15
CA ASN A 18 4.84 -32.42 26.30
C ASN A 18 3.76 -31.99 27.31
N ASN A 19 3.76 -30.71 27.70
CA ASN A 19 2.78 -30.17 28.64
C ASN A 19 1.39 -30.06 28.01
N SER A 20 0.37 -29.96 28.87
CA SER A 20 -1.00 -29.65 28.43
C SER A 20 -1.02 -28.36 27.61
N PHE A 21 -1.84 -28.34 26.56
CA PHE A 21 -1.98 -27.19 25.69
C PHE A 21 -3.45 -26.78 25.63
N GLY A 22 -3.73 -25.55 26.00
CA GLY A 22 -5.07 -25.01 26.16
C GLY A 22 -5.16 -23.53 25.78
N PRO A 23 -6.34 -22.92 26.00
CA PRO A 23 -6.60 -21.55 25.56
C PRO A 23 -5.64 -20.50 26.16
N ALA A 24 -5.13 -20.75 27.37
CA ALA A 24 -4.14 -19.89 28.03
C ALA A 24 -2.82 -19.86 27.27
N ASP A 25 -2.28 -21.02 26.90
CA ASP A 25 -1.02 -21.13 26.13
C ASP A 25 -1.14 -20.42 24.77
N VAL A 26 -2.30 -20.54 24.11
CA VAL A 26 -2.57 -19.80 22.87
C VAL A 26 -2.59 -18.28 23.11
N GLY A 27 -3.16 -17.85 24.24
CA GLY A 27 -3.12 -16.44 24.67
C GLY A 27 -1.69 -15.95 24.88
N GLU A 28 -0.85 -16.73 25.56
CA GLU A 28 0.57 -16.40 25.80
C GLU A 28 1.36 -16.29 24.50
N ILE A 29 1.18 -17.23 23.57
CA ILE A 29 1.81 -17.18 22.24
C ILE A 29 1.40 -15.90 21.50
N ARG A 30 0.11 -15.55 21.54
CA ARG A 30 -0.40 -14.33 20.88
C ARG A 30 0.17 -13.07 21.50
N THR A 31 0.25 -13.00 22.83
CA THR A 31 0.83 -11.87 23.56
C THR A 31 2.31 -11.72 23.23
N ALA A 32 3.09 -12.81 23.28
CA ALA A 32 4.51 -12.78 22.96
C ALA A 32 4.78 -12.26 21.54
N ILE A 33 4.01 -12.71 20.54
CA ILE A 33 4.16 -12.24 19.16
C ILE A 33 3.69 -10.78 19.00
N THR A 34 2.66 -10.36 19.75
CA THR A 34 2.18 -8.98 19.77
C THR A 34 3.23 -8.02 20.36
N GLU A 35 3.93 -8.43 21.42
CA GLU A 35 5.00 -7.64 22.06
C GLU A 35 6.28 -7.61 21.22
N ASN A 36 6.63 -8.73 20.59
CA ASN A 36 7.79 -8.85 19.73
C ASN A 36 7.50 -9.79 18.54
N TYR A 37 7.31 -9.19 17.37
CA TYR A 37 7.02 -9.91 16.12
C TYR A 37 8.13 -10.89 15.70
N GLY A 38 9.36 -10.78 16.25
CA GLY A 38 10.42 -11.77 16.05
C GLY A 38 10.01 -13.19 16.46
N HIS A 39 9.16 -13.32 17.48
CA HIS A 39 8.61 -14.59 17.94
C HIS A 39 7.71 -15.29 16.90
N PHE A 40 7.24 -14.58 15.87
CA PHE A 40 6.56 -15.21 14.74
C PHE A 40 7.47 -16.19 13.98
N GLY A 41 8.75 -15.85 13.86
CA GLY A 41 9.76 -16.74 13.27
C GLY A 41 9.98 -17.98 14.13
N GLU A 42 10.02 -17.82 15.46
CA GLU A 42 10.17 -18.93 16.40
C GLU A 42 8.97 -19.88 16.37
N LEU A 43 7.74 -19.35 16.30
CA LEU A 43 6.51 -20.15 16.12
C LEU A 43 6.59 -20.97 14.84
N ARG A 44 7.03 -20.36 13.73
CA ARG A 44 7.18 -21.04 12.43
C ARG A 44 8.23 -22.15 12.53
N ASP A 45 9.37 -21.87 13.14
CA ASP A 45 10.46 -22.84 13.25
C ASP A 45 10.05 -24.02 14.16
N ALA A 46 9.32 -23.76 15.25
CA ALA A 46 8.78 -24.80 16.12
C ALA A 46 7.75 -25.68 15.40
N VAL A 47 6.84 -25.09 14.59
CA VAL A 47 5.90 -25.86 13.77
C VAL A 47 6.61 -26.73 12.75
N ASN A 48 7.66 -26.22 12.09
CA ASN A 48 8.44 -27.02 11.14
C ASN A 48 9.10 -28.23 11.84
N GLU A 49 9.64 -28.05 13.05
CA GLU A 49 10.20 -29.15 13.85
C GLU A 49 9.12 -30.19 14.22
N MET A 50 7.91 -29.75 14.60
CA MET A 50 6.79 -30.67 14.85
C MET A 50 6.39 -31.46 13.59
N GLN A 51 6.43 -30.83 12.41
CA GLN A 51 6.11 -31.49 11.13
C GLN A 51 7.14 -32.56 10.73
N GLU A 52 8.40 -32.38 11.10
CA GLU A 52 9.46 -33.37 10.86
C GLU A 52 9.40 -34.58 11.81
N SER A 53 8.62 -34.49 12.90
CA SER A 53 8.49 -35.55 13.88
C SER A 53 7.58 -36.69 13.40
N GLU A 54 8.16 -37.88 13.19
CA GLU A 54 7.43 -39.08 12.72
C GLU A 54 6.40 -39.66 13.72
N SER A 55 6.39 -39.18 14.98
CA SER A 55 5.62 -39.78 16.07
C SER A 55 4.74 -38.80 16.86
N LEU A 56 4.22 -37.76 16.19
CA LEU A 56 3.35 -36.78 16.83
C LEU A 56 2.07 -37.43 17.38
N THR A 57 1.84 -37.30 18.69
CA THR A 57 0.64 -37.80 19.35
C THR A 57 -0.62 -37.08 18.85
N PRO A 58 -1.83 -37.65 19.00
CA PRO A 58 -3.06 -36.94 18.63
C PRO A 58 -3.22 -35.56 19.29
N ALA A 59 -2.81 -35.42 20.56
CA ALA A 59 -2.78 -34.13 21.26
C ALA A 59 -1.68 -33.20 20.71
N GLY A 60 -0.52 -33.75 20.35
CA GLY A 60 0.53 -33.01 19.67
C GLY A 60 0.09 -32.46 18.31
N LYS A 61 -0.74 -33.21 17.57
CA LYS A 61 -1.39 -32.72 16.34
C LYS A 61 -2.37 -31.59 16.61
N THR A 62 -3.16 -31.66 17.69
CA THR A 62 -4.02 -30.55 18.10
C THR A 62 -3.20 -29.29 18.34
N LYS A 63 -2.12 -29.40 19.12
CA LYS A 63 -1.18 -28.29 19.35
C LYS A 63 -0.60 -27.74 18.03
N MET A 64 -0.05 -28.61 17.18
CA MET A 64 0.53 -28.23 15.90
C MET A 64 -0.47 -27.51 15.01
N GLY A 65 -1.69 -28.05 14.89
CA GLY A 65 -2.75 -27.46 14.06
C GLY A 65 -3.22 -26.09 14.55
N VAL A 66 -3.25 -25.86 15.86
CA VAL A 66 -3.52 -24.54 16.43
C VAL A 66 -2.38 -23.56 16.11
N CYS A 67 -1.13 -23.99 16.20
CA CYS A 67 0.02 -23.17 15.82
C CYS A 67 0.05 -22.87 14.31
N GLU A 68 -0.31 -23.83 13.45
CA GLU A 68 -0.49 -23.62 12.01
C GLU A 68 -1.59 -22.60 11.72
N PHE A 69 -2.70 -22.62 12.47
CA PHE A 69 -3.75 -21.61 12.39
C PHE A 69 -3.21 -20.21 12.73
N LEU A 70 -2.41 -20.09 13.81
CA LEU A 70 -1.79 -18.82 14.19
C LEU A 70 -0.82 -18.28 13.13
N LEU A 71 -0.14 -19.16 12.39
CA LEU A 71 0.70 -18.80 11.24
C LEU A 71 -0.10 -18.43 9.98
N GLY A 72 -1.43 -18.52 10.01
CA GLY A 72 -2.30 -18.28 8.84
C GLY A 72 -2.34 -19.43 7.84
N LYS A 73 -1.79 -20.60 8.18
CA LYS A 73 -1.79 -21.80 7.31
C LYS A 73 -3.09 -22.60 7.47
N PHE A 74 -4.23 -21.98 7.17
CA PHE A 74 -5.55 -22.51 7.52
C PHE A 74 -5.89 -23.87 6.88
N ALA A 75 -5.42 -24.13 5.65
CA ALA A 75 -5.64 -25.40 4.97
C ALA A 75 -4.85 -26.55 5.62
N ASP A 76 -3.58 -26.32 5.91
CA ASP A 76 -2.69 -27.28 6.58
C ASP A 76 -3.19 -27.53 8.02
N ALA A 77 -3.50 -26.47 8.75
CA ALA A 77 -4.10 -26.52 10.07
C ALA A 77 -5.36 -27.39 10.09
N LEU A 78 -6.29 -27.18 9.14
CA LEU A 78 -7.51 -27.97 9.04
C LEU A 78 -7.20 -29.46 8.79
N GLN A 79 -6.24 -29.77 7.92
CA GLN A 79 -5.81 -31.15 7.66
C GLN A 79 -5.22 -31.80 8.91
N THR A 80 -4.31 -31.10 9.60
CA THR A 80 -3.66 -31.54 10.84
C THR A 80 -4.70 -31.79 11.94
N LEU A 81 -5.59 -30.82 12.19
CA LEU A 81 -6.62 -30.91 13.22
C LEU A 81 -7.65 -32.00 12.92
N SER A 82 -7.95 -32.28 11.65
CA SER A 82 -8.86 -33.37 11.26
C SER A 82 -8.30 -34.75 11.58
N ALA A 83 -6.97 -34.88 11.67
CA ALA A 83 -6.27 -36.12 12.02
C ALA A 83 -5.82 -36.17 13.49
N ALA A 84 -6.26 -35.23 14.33
CA ALA A 84 -5.89 -35.07 15.72
C ALA A 84 -6.81 -35.85 16.68
N ASP A 85 -6.88 -35.43 17.94
CA ASP A 85 -7.61 -36.13 19.01
C ASP A 85 -9.13 -35.88 19.03
N GLY A 86 -9.65 -35.00 18.19
CA GLY A 86 -11.07 -34.62 18.19
C GLY A 86 -11.52 -33.90 19.45
N SER A 87 -10.58 -33.35 20.23
CA SER A 87 -10.87 -32.55 21.42
C SER A 87 -11.71 -31.32 21.09
N ALA A 88 -12.36 -30.76 22.12
CA ALA A 88 -13.13 -29.53 22.00
C ALA A 88 -12.31 -28.38 21.38
N MET A 89 -11.03 -28.28 21.75
CA MET A 89 -10.10 -27.31 21.17
C MET A 89 -9.78 -27.60 19.71
N ALA A 90 -9.53 -28.86 19.34
CA ALA A 90 -9.28 -29.22 17.95
C ALA A 90 -10.49 -28.85 17.07
N LEU A 91 -11.70 -29.18 17.50
CA LEU A 91 -12.94 -28.85 16.80
C LEU A 91 -13.17 -27.33 16.69
N PHE A 92 -12.90 -26.59 17.77
CA PHE A 92 -13.02 -25.13 17.76
C PHE A 92 -12.07 -24.49 16.73
N TYR A 93 -10.82 -24.94 16.65
CA TYR A 93 -9.88 -24.44 15.66
C TYR A 93 -10.13 -24.97 14.24
N GLN A 94 -10.73 -26.16 14.07
CA GLN A 94 -11.26 -26.58 12.77
C GLN A 94 -12.36 -25.63 12.29
N ALA A 95 -13.25 -25.19 13.20
CA ALA A 95 -14.29 -24.22 12.88
C ALA A 95 -13.69 -22.88 12.42
N ARG A 96 -12.69 -22.37 13.15
CA ARG A 96 -11.95 -21.16 12.77
C ARG A 96 -11.24 -21.31 11.42
N CYS A 97 -10.59 -22.44 11.15
CA CYS A 97 -9.97 -22.70 9.84
C CYS A 97 -11.01 -22.70 8.71
N ASN A 98 -12.15 -23.36 8.90
CA ASN A 98 -13.21 -23.38 7.90
C ASN A 98 -13.77 -21.97 7.65
N PHE A 99 -13.90 -21.16 8.69
CA PHE A 99 -14.33 -19.77 8.57
C PHE A 99 -13.36 -18.96 7.69
N GLU A 100 -12.05 -19.01 7.98
CA GLU A 100 -11.02 -18.30 7.20
C GLU A 100 -10.92 -18.79 5.75
N LEU A 101 -11.26 -20.06 5.50
CA LEU A 101 -11.34 -20.65 4.16
C LEU A 101 -12.66 -20.34 3.43
N GLY A 102 -13.56 -19.54 4.02
CA GLY A 102 -14.86 -19.18 3.45
C GLY A 102 -15.90 -20.31 3.47
N ARG A 103 -15.66 -21.38 4.22
CA ARG A 103 -16.55 -22.56 4.36
C ARG A 103 -17.46 -22.38 5.57
N TYR A 104 -18.34 -21.38 5.51
CA TYR A 104 -19.12 -20.95 6.67
C TYR A 104 -20.05 -22.04 7.23
N GLU A 105 -20.65 -22.89 6.38
CA GLU A 105 -21.49 -24.00 6.85
C GLU A 105 -20.72 -25.05 7.64
N ASP A 106 -19.49 -25.35 7.19
CA ASP A 106 -18.64 -26.33 7.87
C ASP A 106 -18.07 -25.74 9.17
N ALA A 107 -17.80 -24.43 9.19
CA ALA A 107 -17.43 -23.71 10.40
C ALA A 107 -18.53 -23.79 11.47
N ILE A 108 -19.79 -23.54 11.10
CA ILE A 108 -20.93 -23.63 12.03
C ILE A 108 -21.03 -25.02 12.65
N LYS A 109 -21.02 -26.08 11.82
CA LYS A 109 -21.08 -27.47 12.31
C LYS A 109 -19.92 -27.82 13.25
N ALA A 110 -18.72 -27.33 12.94
CA ALA A 110 -17.54 -27.58 13.78
C ALA A 110 -17.62 -26.83 15.12
N TYR A 111 -18.18 -25.61 15.16
CA TYR A 111 -18.46 -24.91 16.42
C TYR A 111 -19.51 -25.63 17.26
N GLU A 112 -20.59 -26.12 16.66
CA GLU A 112 -21.62 -26.92 17.37
C GLU A 112 -21.02 -28.22 17.96
N ALA A 113 -20.12 -28.86 17.20
CA ALA A 113 -19.39 -30.04 17.68
C ALA A 113 -18.40 -29.68 18.81
N ALA A 114 -17.69 -28.55 18.70
CA ALA A 114 -16.80 -28.07 19.75
C ALA A 114 -17.54 -27.77 21.05
N GLN A 115 -18.70 -27.11 20.96
CA GLN A 115 -19.59 -26.86 22.10
C GLN A 115 -20.05 -28.17 22.73
N THR A 116 -20.51 -29.13 21.92
CA THR A 116 -20.94 -30.45 22.40
C THR A 116 -19.81 -31.20 23.11
N SER A 117 -18.57 -31.04 22.64
CA SER A 117 -17.37 -31.62 23.24
C SER A 117 -16.84 -30.85 24.47
N GLY A 118 -17.52 -29.79 24.90
CA GLY A 118 -17.22 -29.05 26.13
C GLY A 118 -16.34 -27.81 25.94
N TYR A 119 -16.21 -27.27 24.72
CA TYR A 119 -15.64 -25.94 24.54
C TYR A 119 -16.59 -24.88 25.11
N ASN A 120 -16.07 -23.68 25.38
CA ASN A 120 -16.88 -22.59 25.91
C ASN A 120 -18.06 -22.28 24.97
N GLU A 121 -19.29 -22.42 25.48
CA GLU A 121 -20.52 -22.27 24.71
C GLU A 121 -20.67 -20.88 24.10
N ASP A 122 -20.38 -19.84 24.86
CA ASP A 122 -20.54 -18.46 24.39
C ASP A 122 -19.55 -18.13 23.28
N GLN A 123 -18.29 -18.57 23.40
CA GLN A 123 -17.29 -18.43 22.34
C GLN A 123 -17.71 -19.16 21.05
N CYS A 124 -18.29 -20.36 21.17
CA CYS A 124 -18.82 -21.07 20.01
C CYS A 124 -19.98 -20.31 19.37
N LYS A 125 -20.94 -19.82 20.16
CA LYS A 125 -22.07 -19.02 19.66
C LYS A 125 -21.62 -17.73 18.97
N ILE A 126 -20.63 -17.03 19.52
CA ILE A 126 -20.04 -15.83 18.91
C ILE A 126 -19.42 -16.18 17.55
N GLY A 127 -18.66 -17.27 17.44
CA GLY A 127 -18.09 -17.75 16.17
C GLY A 127 -19.14 -18.21 15.15
N ILE A 128 -20.24 -18.81 15.61
CA ILE A 128 -21.38 -19.17 14.77
C ILE A 128 -22.07 -17.90 14.23
N ALA A 129 -22.34 -16.92 15.08
CA ALA A 129 -22.92 -15.64 14.67
C ALA A 129 -22.05 -14.92 13.63
N GLU A 130 -20.73 -14.91 13.82
CA GLU A 130 -19.78 -14.40 12.84
C GLU A 130 -19.90 -15.14 11.50
N SER A 131 -19.97 -16.47 11.52
CA SER A 131 -20.12 -17.30 10.32
C SER A 131 -21.42 -17.01 9.57
N HIS A 132 -22.55 -16.83 10.28
CA HIS A 132 -23.82 -16.40 9.66
C HIS A 132 -23.72 -15.01 9.03
N ARG A 133 -23.06 -14.05 9.69
CA ARG A 133 -22.86 -12.70 9.16
C ARG A 133 -22.09 -12.73 7.84
N TYR A 134 -20.98 -13.47 7.78
CA TYR A 134 -20.19 -13.62 6.55
C TYR A 134 -20.89 -14.43 5.45
N ALA A 135 -21.79 -15.34 5.83
CA ALA A 135 -22.68 -16.02 4.89
C ALA A 135 -23.85 -15.14 4.38
N GLY A 136 -23.94 -13.88 4.81
CA GLY A 136 -24.99 -12.93 4.45
C GLY A 136 -26.32 -13.13 5.19
N ARG A 137 -26.36 -14.00 6.19
CA ARG A 137 -27.56 -14.31 6.97
C ARG A 137 -27.59 -13.48 8.25
N ILE A 138 -27.75 -12.17 8.07
CA ILE A 138 -27.62 -11.17 9.13
C ILE A 138 -28.67 -11.35 10.24
N ASP A 139 -29.90 -11.74 9.88
CA ASP A 139 -30.98 -11.96 10.85
C ASP A 139 -30.67 -13.13 11.81
N GLU A 140 -30.06 -14.21 11.28
CA GLU A 140 -29.65 -15.36 12.09
C GLU A 140 -28.50 -14.99 13.02
N ALA A 141 -27.51 -14.25 12.51
CA ALA A 141 -26.40 -13.73 13.32
C ALA A 141 -26.92 -12.87 14.48
N MET A 142 -27.86 -11.95 14.21
CA MET A 142 -28.45 -11.12 15.26
C MET A 142 -29.25 -11.93 16.27
N ALA A 143 -30.08 -12.88 15.81
CA ALA A 143 -30.87 -13.72 16.70
C ALA A 143 -29.98 -14.51 17.68
N ILE A 144 -28.81 -14.97 17.23
CA ILE A 144 -27.84 -15.66 18.12
C ILE A 144 -27.30 -14.68 19.16
N LEU A 145 -26.82 -13.50 18.73
CA LEU A 145 -26.23 -12.51 19.63
C LEU A 145 -27.25 -11.97 20.63
N ASP A 146 -28.51 -11.78 20.25
CA ASP A 146 -29.58 -11.36 21.14
C ASP A 146 -29.93 -12.40 22.23
N ASN A 147 -29.49 -13.65 22.08
CA ASN A 147 -29.67 -14.73 23.05
C ASN A 147 -28.43 -14.99 23.93
N ILE A 148 -27.39 -14.15 23.83
CA ILE A 148 -26.21 -14.19 24.72
C ILE A 148 -26.43 -13.16 25.83
N PHE A 149 -26.34 -13.59 27.09
CA PHE A 149 -26.61 -12.76 28.26
C PHE A 149 -25.55 -12.92 29.35
N GLY A 150 -25.46 -11.95 30.26
CA GLY A 150 -24.60 -12.05 31.43
C GLY A 150 -23.13 -11.76 31.12
N PRO A 151 -22.17 -12.43 31.77
CA PRO A 151 -20.74 -12.12 31.60
C PRO A 151 -20.26 -12.16 30.13
N ALA A 152 -20.83 -13.06 29.32
CA ALA A 152 -20.49 -13.20 27.91
C ALA A 152 -20.79 -11.93 27.09
N GLU A 153 -21.89 -11.22 27.40
CA GLU A 153 -22.30 -10.00 26.70
C GLU A 153 -21.39 -8.79 27.05
N GLN A 154 -20.53 -8.95 28.06
CA GLN A 154 -19.54 -7.95 28.48
C GLN A 154 -18.14 -8.21 27.90
N THR A 155 -17.97 -9.28 27.11
CA THR A 155 -16.70 -9.58 26.43
C THR A 155 -16.50 -8.67 25.21
N ALA A 156 -15.24 -8.35 24.91
CA ALA A 156 -14.90 -7.56 23.74
C ALA A 156 -15.30 -8.27 22.43
N ASP A 157 -15.12 -9.59 22.35
CA ASP A 157 -15.51 -10.41 21.20
C ASP A 157 -17.01 -10.31 20.89
N TYR A 158 -17.86 -10.40 21.92
CA TYR A 158 -19.31 -10.25 21.75
C TYR A 158 -19.67 -8.84 21.25
N MET A 159 -19.13 -7.79 21.89
CA MET A 159 -19.41 -6.41 21.52
C MET A 159 -18.97 -6.12 20.09
N TYR A 160 -17.80 -6.62 19.69
CA TYR A 160 -17.31 -6.56 18.32
C TYR A 160 -18.25 -7.26 17.34
N GLN A 161 -18.65 -8.52 17.59
CA GLN A 161 -19.55 -9.22 16.66
C GLN A 161 -20.92 -8.55 16.57
N ARG A 162 -21.45 -8.02 17.68
CA ARG A 162 -22.69 -7.25 17.69
C ARG A 162 -22.55 -5.96 16.87
N ALA A 163 -21.49 -5.20 17.07
CA ALA A 163 -21.20 -3.99 16.29
C ALA A 163 -21.10 -4.31 14.79
N ALA A 164 -20.30 -5.31 14.41
CA ALA A 164 -20.10 -5.69 13.02
C ALA A 164 -21.39 -6.19 12.36
N THR A 165 -22.26 -6.87 13.10
CA THR A 165 -23.58 -7.31 12.61
C THR A 165 -24.54 -6.12 12.46
N VAL A 166 -24.55 -5.18 13.40
CA VAL A 166 -25.33 -3.94 13.32
C VAL A 166 -24.89 -3.08 12.12
N SER A 167 -23.59 -2.91 11.89
CA SER A 167 -23.07 -2.23 10.69
C SER A 167 -23.52 -2.90 9.39
N ALA A 168 -23.59 -4.24 9.36
CA ALA A 168 -24.03 -4.98 8.18
C ALA A 168 -25.52 -4.78 7.84
N VAL A 169 -26.38 -4.52 8.84
CA VAL A 169 -27.80 -4.15 8.63
C VAL A 169 -27.93 -2.75 8.00
N GLY A 170 -26.99 -1.84 8.29
CA GLY A 170 -27.00 -0.46 7.83
C GLY A 170 -27.93 0.46 8.63
N GLY A 171 -27.68 1.78 8.55
CA GLY A 171 -28.55 2.81 9.12
C GLY A 171 -28.46 3.03 10.63
N ARG A 172 -27.57 2.31 11.34
CA ARG A 172 -27.35 2.44 12.80
C ARG A 172 -25.86 2.62 13.15
N LEU A 173 -25.21 3.59 12.52
CA LEU A 173 -23.77 3.85 12.70
C LEU A 173 -23.41 4.16 14.16
N ASP A 174 -24.18 5.02 14.84
CA ASP A 174 -23.93 5.43 16.22
C ASP A 174 -23.92 4.25 17.21
N GLU A 175 -24.83 3.29 16.99
CA GLU A 175 -24.90 2.07 17.80
C GLU A 175 -23.65 1.20 17.59
N SER A 176 -23.23 1.01 16.33
CA SER A 176 -22.01 0.24 16.04
C SER A 176 -20.76 0.89 16.62
N LEU A 177 -20.61 2.21 16.49
CA LEU A 177 -19.47 2.95 17.04
C LEU A 177 -19.40 2.78 18.56
N THR A 178 -20.54 2.96 19.25
CA THR A 178 -20.62 2.77 20.70
C THR A 178 -20.22 1.36 21.12
N LEU A 179 -20.64 0.34 20.37
CA LEU A 179 -20.30 -1.05 20.67
C LEU A 179 -18.81 -1.34 20.43
N TYR A 180 -18.22 -0.84 19.34
CA TYR A 180 -16.78 -0.99 19.13
C TYR A 180 -15.97 -0.24 20.20
N GLU A 181 -16.39 0.96 20.61
CA GLU A 181 -15.77 1.73 21.68
C GLU A 181 -15.80 0.97 23.01
N ARG A 182 -16.93 0.33 23.34
CA ARG A 182 -17.02 -0.52 24.52
C ARG A 182 -16.13 -1.75 24.42
N ALA A 183 -16.03 -2.37 23.24
CA ALA A 183 -15.14 -3.51 23.03
C ALA A 183 -13.68 -3.14 23.32
N ILE A 184 -13.22 -1.98 22.83
CA ILE A 184 -11.85 -1.50 23.10
C ILE A 184 -11.62 -1.00 24.53
N GLN A 185 -12.68 -0.65 25.28
CA GLN A 185 -12.58 -0.37 26.72
C GLN A 185 -12.38 -1.66 27.52
N THR A 186 -12.96 -2.78 27.08
CA THR A 186 -12.79 -4.09 27.70
C THR A 186 -11.46 -4.74 27.30
N ASP A 187 -11.06 -4.65 26.02
CA ASP A 187 -9.78 -5.10 25.50
C ASP A 187 -9.20 -4.06 24.54
N GLU A 188 -8.22 -3.29 25.03
CA GLU A 188 -7.60 -2.20 24.30
C GLU A 188 -6.90 -2.63 23.00
N ASN A 189 -6.60 -3.91 22.85
CA ASN A 189 -5.90 -4.49 21.69
C ASN A 189 -6.81 -5.39 20.85
N HIS A 190 -8.13 -5.34 21.07
CA HIS A 190 -9.08 -6.16 20.31
C HIS A 190 -9.05 -5.79 18.82
N ALA A 191 -8.41 -6.63 18.00
CA ALA A 191 -8.13 -6.39 16.59
C ALA A 191 -9.38 -6.03 15.76
N GLY A 192 -10.46 -6.79 15.92
CA GLY A 192 -11.70 -6.61 15.15
C GLY A 192 -12.38 -5.27 15.41
N ALA A 193 -12.58 -4.92 16.68
CA ALA A 193 -13.14 -3.63 17.08
C ALA A 193 -12.28 -2.42 16.64
N LEU A 194 -10.95 -2.52 16.79
CA LEU A 194 -10.02 -1.49 16.29
C LEU A 194 -10.15 -1.31 14.78
N PHE A 195 -10.20 -2.42 14.02
CA PHE A 195 -10.41 -2.40 12.58
C PHE A 195 -11.77 -1.80 12.20
N GLY A 196 -12.84 -2.18 12.91
CA GLY A 196 -14.19 -1.64 12.69
C GLY A 196 -14.25 -0.13 12.88
N LEU A 197 -13.68 0.38 13.98
CA LEU A 197 -13.58 1.83 14.22
C LEU A 197 -12.71 2.54 13.18
N ALA A 198 -11.58 1.94 12.78
CA ALA A 198 -10.71 2.50 11.78
C ALA A 198 -11.45 2.65 10.44
N LEU A 199 -12.17 1.60 10.02
CA LEU A 199 -12.96 1.60 8.79
C LEU A 199 -14.07 2.65 8.79
N GLU A 200 -14.78 2.83 9.90
CA GLU A 200 -15.82 3.88 9.97
C GLU A 200 -15.20 5.28 10.00
N ASN A 201 -14.05 5.49 10.68
CA ASN A 201 -13.34 6.76 10.64
C ASN A 201 -12.82 7.11 9.24
N ASP A 202 -12.28 6.11 8.53
CA ASP A 202 -11.83 6.24 7.14
C ASP A 202 -12.97 6.70 6.21
N ARG A 203 -14.16 6.07 6.33
CA ARG A 203 -15.35 6.46 5.55
C ARG A 203 -15.84 7.88 5.85
N LEU A 204 -15.60 8.37 7.06
CA LEU A 204 -15.94 9.73 7.48
C LEU A 204 -14.85 10.76 7.12
N GLY A 205 -13.70 10.32 6.60
CA GLY A 205 -12.56 11.19 6.25
C GLY A 205 -11.71 11.61 7.45
N ASN A 206 -11.79 10.88 8.57
CA ASN A 206 -10.98 11.12 9.76
C ASN A 206 -9.62 10.39 9.64
N ASP A 207 -8.80 10.78 8.65
CA ASP A 207 -7.61 10.04 8.22
C ASP A 207 -6.57 9.82 9.33
N GLU A 208 -6.33 10.82 10.18
CA GLU A 208 -5.35 10.71 11.29
C GLU A 208 -5.76 9.67 12.33
N GLU A 209 -7.05 9.66 12.70
CA GLU A 209 -7.56 8.70 13.68
C GLU A 209 -7.70 7.30 13.07
N SER A 210 -8.12 7.22 11.80
CA SER A 210 -8.12 5.98 11.01
C SER A 210 -6.73 5.34 11.01
N LEU A 211 -5.69 6.10 10.67
CA LEU A 211 -4.30 5.64 10.71
C LEU A 211 -3.90 5.11 12.09
N ARG A 212 -4.17 5.87 13.16
CA ARG A 212 -3.86 5.46 14.54
C ARG A 212 -4.54 4.15 14.92
N LEU A 213 -5.80 3.98 14.55
CA LEU A 213 -6.58 2.77 14.85
C LEU A 213 -6.09 1.57 14.03
N TYR A 214 -5.79 1.75 12.73
CA TYR A 214 -5.20 0.70 11.91
C TYR A 214 -3.80 0.29 12.41
N GLU A 215 -2.96 1.23 12.84
CA GLU A 215 -1.65 0.92 13.45
C GLU A 215 -1.80 0.07 14.72
N ARG A 216 -2.81 0.36 15.56
CA ARG A 216 -3.12 -0.45 16.75
C ARG A 216 -3.65 -1.83 16.36
N ALA A 217 -4.61 -1.90 15.44
CA ALA A 217 -5.15 -3.17 14.94
C ALA A 217 -4.04 -4.05 14.34
N ALA A 218 -3.07 -3.44 13.66
CA ALA A 218 -1.96 -4.13 13.03
C ALA A 218 -0.94 -4.71 14.02
N LYS A 219 -0.97 -4.33 15.30
CA LYS A 219 -0.12 -4.93 16.34
C LYS A 219 -0.70 -6.24 16.87
N ALA A 220 -2.03 -6.35 16.90
CA ALA A 220 -2.69 -7.53 17.42
C ALA A 220 -2.38 -8.77 16.57
N PHE A 221 -2.15 -9.91 17.24
CA PHE A 221 -1.84 -11.18 16.58
C PHE A 221 -2.94 -12.24 16.81
N PRO A 222 -3.33 -13.02 15.79
CA PRO A 222 -3.02 -12.83 14.37
C PRO A 222 -3.61 -11.52 13.83
N THR A 223 -2.90 -10.89 12.91
CA THR A 223 -3.34 -9.62 12.32
C THR A 223 -4.25 -9.87 11.13
N GLY A 224 -5.43 -9.27 11.10
CA GLY A 224 -6.34 -9.37 9.96
C GLY A 224 -5.76 -8.75 8.69
N ILE A 225 -5.90 -9.43 7.55
CA ILE A 225 -5.42 -8.97 6.24
C ILE A 225 -5.95 -7.58 5.91
N GLY A 226 -7.24 -7.34 6.18
CA GLY A 226 -7.89 -6.05 5.91
C GLY A 226 -7.22 -4.87 6.63
N ALA A 227 -6.80 -5.06 7.88
CA ALA A 227 -6.10 -4.02 8.64
C ALA A 227 -4.74 -3.69 8.01
N LEU A 228 -3.98 -4.70 7.58
CA LEU A 228 -2.68 -4.51 6.94
C LEU A 228 -2.80 -3.90 5.54
N ILE A 229 -3.83 -4.26 4.76
CA ILE A 229 -4.09 -3.65 3.46
C ILE A 229 -4.40 -2.17 3.63
N ASN A 230 -5.37 -1.83 4.47
CA ASN A 230 -5.80 -0.45 4.64
C ASN A 230 -4.68 0.41 5.24
N LEU A 231 -3.91 -0.12 6.21
CA LEU A 231 -2.74 0.55 6.74
C LEU A 231 -1.67 0.77 5.66
N GLY A 232 -1.42 -0.24 4.82
CA GLY A 232 -0.48 -0.16 3.71
C GLY A 232 -0.87 0.94 2.70
N LEU A 233 -2.14 1.00 2.32
CA LEU A 233 -2.67 2.00 1.40
C LEU A 233 -2.55 3.42 1.98
N ILE A 234 -2.89 3.61 3.26
CA ILE A 234 -2.72 4.92 3.92
C ILE A 234 -1.23 5.33 3.96
N TYR A 235 -0.32 4.37 4.19
CA TYR A 235 1.11 4.66 4.10
C TYR A 235 1.56 5.01 2.68
N GLU A 236 1.02 4.38 1.64
CA GLU A 236 1.30 4.77 0.25
C GLU A 236 0.80 6.19 -0.06
N ASP A 237 -0.41 6.53 0.37
CA ASP A 237 -0.99 7.86 0.20
C ASP A 237 -0.17 8.94 0.91
N ASN A 238 0.41 8.58 2.07
CA ASN A 238 1.34 9.41 2.83
C ASN A 238 2.80 9.33 2.34
N ASN A 239 3.07 8.65 1.22
CA ASN A 239 4.40 8.47 0.63
C ASN A 239 5.41 7.77 1.57
N GLN A 240 4.94 6.99 2.54
CA GLN A 240 5.71 6.15 3.46
C GLN A 240 5.84 4.73 2.91
N LEU A 241 6.43 4.60 1.73
CA LEU A 241 6.44 3.37 0.93
C LEU A 241 7.14 2.19 1.62
N ASP A 242 8.15 2.44 2.45
CA ASP A 242 8.83 1.39 3.23
C ASP A 242 7.88 0.74 4.23
N LYS A 243 7.02 1.54 4.89
CA LYS A 243 6.03 1.03 5.84
C LYS A 243 4.89 0.31 5.13
N ALA A 244 4.47 0.80 3.96
CA ALA A 244 3.49 0.10 3.12
C ALA A 244 3.99 -1.29 2.72
N GLN A 245 5.23 -1.37 2.20
CA GLN A 245 5.88 -2.64 1.87
C GLN A 245 5.99 -3.57 3.09
N ALA A 246 6.30 -3.04 4.28
CA ALA A 246 6.32 -3.84 5.50
C ALA A 246 4.92 -4.45 5.83
N CYS A 247 3.84 -3.69 5.62
CA CYS A 247 2.48 -4.20 5.80
C CYS A 247 2.15 -5.31 4.80
N TYR A 248 2.45 -5.10 3.51
CA TYR A 248 2.21 -6.08 2.46
C TYR A 248 3.05 -7.35 2.63
N LYS A 249 4.31 -7.21 3.06
CA LYS A 249 5.18 -8.34 3.36
C LYS A 249 4.58 -9.23 4.45
N ARG A 250 4.05 -8.65 5.54
CA ARG A 250 3.41 -9.43 6.62
C ARG A 250 2.23 -10.27 6.13
N ILE A 251 1.44 -9.75 5.18
CA ILE A 251 0.36 -10.54 4.55
C ILE A 251 0.95 -11.66 3.68
N LEU A 252 2.00 -11.38 2.91
CA LEU A 252 2.63 -12.39 2.04
C LEU A 252 3.39 -13.47 2.81
N ASP A 253 3.82 -13.20 4.04
CA ASP A 253 4.43 -14.19 4.93
C ASP A 253 3.43 -15.30 5.31
N SER A 254 2.13 -14.98 5.48
CA SER A 254 1.06 -15.95 5.77
C SER A 254 0.26 -16.40 4.52
N HIS A 255 0.10 -15.51 3.54
CA HIS A 255 -0.63 -15.74 2.29
C HIS A 255 0.21 -15.36 1.07
N PRO A 256 1.22 -16.17 0.70
CA PRO A 256 2.16 -15.84 -0.38
C PRO A 256 1.50 -15.62 -1.74
N SER A 257 0.33 -16.20 -1.96
CA SER A 257 -0.44 -16.13 -3.22
C SER A 257 -1.59 -15.11 -3.19
N HIS A 258 -1.66 -14.21 -2.19
CA HIS A 258 -2.73 -13.21 -2.13
C HIS A 258 -2.62 -12.19 -3.29
N PRO A 259 -3.48 -12.25 -4.33
CA PRO A 259 -3.22 -11.55 -5.60
C PRO A 259 -3.19 -10.02 -5.44
N GLN A 260 -4.12 -9.48 -4.64
CA GLN A 260 -4.22 -8.05 -4.39
C GLN A 260 -2.96 -7.52 -3.67
N THR A 261 -2.45 -8.25 -2.68
CA THR A 261 -1.25 -7.83 -1.95
C THR A 261 0.00 -7.93 -2.81
N GLN A 262 0.12 -8.93 -3.69
CA GLN A 262 1.23 -9.00 -4.63
C GLN A 262 1.26 -7.80 -5.57
N LEU A 263 0.10 -7.34 -6.02
CA LEU A 263 -0.03 -6.13 -6.83
C LEU A 263 0.42 -4.89 -6.04
N TYR A 264 -0.13 -4.67 -4.83
CA TYR A 264 0.24 -3.53 -4.00
C TYR A 264 1.72 -3.53 -3.61
N MET A 265 2.30 -4.70 -3.29
CA MET A 265 3.73 -4.82 -3.01
C MET A 265 4.58 -4.41 -4.22
N LYS A 266 4.20 -4.82 -5.43
CA LYS A 266 4.91 -4.46 -6.66
C LYS A 266 4.79 -2.97 -6.95
N ASP A 267 3.62 -2.39 -6.77
CA ASP A 267 3.36 -0.97 -7.00
C ASP A 267 4.13 -0.09 -5.99
N ALA A 268 4.09 -0.45 -4.70
CA ALA A 268 4.86 0.21 -3.65
C ALA A 268 6.37 0.11 -3.88
N ALA A 269 6.87 -1.05 -4.31
CA ALA A 269 8.29 -1.26 -4.61
C ALA A 269 8.74 -0.50 -5.87
N ALA A 270 7.92 -0.49 -6.93
CA ALA A 270 8.20 0.27 -8.15
C ALA A 270 8.19 1.77 -7.89
N THR A 271 7.26 2.24 -7.06
CA THR A 271 7.16 3.65 -6.64
C THR A 271 8.33 4.02 -5.71
N GLY A 272 8.70 3.14 -4.79
CA GLY A 272 9.82 3.34 -3.85
C GLY A 272 11.16 3.41 -4.57
N ASN A 273 11.40 2.51 -5.52
CA ASN A 273 12.58 2.53 -6.39
C ASN A 273 12.61 3.73 -7.33
N MET A 274 11.48 4.37 -7.60
CA MET A 274 11.40 5.61 -8.38
C MET A 274 11.62 6.88 -7.54
N LEU A 275 11.73 6.79 -6.20
CA LEU A 275 11.76 7.96 -5.33
C LEU A 275 13.05 8.21 -4.52
N TYR A 276 14.01 7.28 -4.39
CA TYR A 276 15.29 7.60 -3.74
C TYR A 276 16.48 6.81 -4.28
N ASP A 277 17.13 7.34 -5.31
CA ASP A 277 18.59 7.31 -5.36
C ASP A 277 19.04 8.75 -5.07
N GLU A 278 19.24 9.08 -3.77
CA GLU A 278 19.79 10.40 -3.37
C GLU A 278 21.07 10.72 -4.12
N GLU A 279 21.84 9.71 -4.53
CA GLU A 279 23.07 9.86 -5.28
C GLU A 279 22.77 10.18 -6.75
N ALA A 280 21.77 9.55 -7.39
CA ALA A 280 21.31 9.94 -8.72
C ALA A 280 20.67 11.33 -8.73
N GLN A 281 19.88 11.70 -7.72
CA GLN A 281 19.28 13.03 -7.65
C GLN A 281 20.34 14.10 -7.41
N ARG A 282 21.28 13.91 -6.47
CA ARG A 282 22.43 14.81 -6.30
C ARG A 282 23.29 14.88 -7.56
N ARG A 283 23.45 13.77 -8.31
CA ARG A 283 24.13 13.75 -9.61
C ARG A 283 23.36 14.54 -10.67
N ASN A 284 22.05 14.36 -10.76
CA ASN A 284 21.17 15.07 -11.70
C ASN A 284 21.08 16.57 -11.37
N ASP A 285 20.98 16.95 -10.10
CA ASP A 285 20.96 18.34 -9.65
C ASP A 285 22.31 19.02 -9.91
N ARG A 286 23.42 18.33 -9.64
CA ARG A 286 24.78 18.81 -10.00
C ARG A 286 24.95 18.94 -11.50
N LEU A 287 24.44 17.99 -12.28
CA LEU A 287 24.48 18.03 -13.73
C LEU A 287 23.64 19.20 -14.26
N ALA A 288 22.42 19.38 -13.79
CA ALA A 288 21.55 20.50 -14.15
C ALA A 288 22.16 21.86 -13.79
N GLN A 289 22.78 21.96 -12.60
CA GLN A 289 23.51 23.17 -12.19
C GLN A 289 24.71 23.45 -13.10
N THR A 290 25.42 22.41 -13.53
CA THR A 290 26.55 22.51 -14.46
C THR A 290 26.08 22.94 -15.86
N LEU A 291 25.00 22.36 -16.36
CA LEU A 291 24.44 22.69 -17.68
C LEU A 291 23.88 24.11 -17.74
N ASN A 292 23.30 24.63 -16.65
CA ASN A 292 22.80 26.01 -16.57
C ASN A 292 23.91 27.06 -16.36
N MET A 293 25.17 26.65 -16.20
CA MET A 293 26.26 27.58 -16.01
C MET A 293 26.54 28.38 -17.30
N PRO A 294 26.67 29.71 -17.23
CA PRO A 294 27.04 30.52 -18.39
C PRO A 294 28.43 30.15 -18.92
N VAL A 295 28.57 30.06 -20.25
CA VAL A 295 29.88 29.79 -20.89
C VAL A 295 30.91 30.89 -20.61
N THR A 296 30.45 32.09 -20.22
CA THR A 296 31.31 33.22 -19.82
C THR A 296 32.04 33.01 -18.51
N ASN A 297 31.61 32.06 -17.67
CA ASN A 297 32.26 31.75 -16.40
C ASN A 297 33.58 30.99 -16.59
N PHE A 298 33.92 30.64 -17.83
CA PHE A 298 35.10 29.85 -18.18
C PHE A 298 36.13 30.69 -18.95
N GLU A 299 37.41 30.39 -18.71
CA GLU A 299 38.53 31.04 -19.39
C GLU A 299 38.68 30.55 -20.82
N LEU A 300 37.83 31.08 -21.70
CA LEU A 300 37.88 30.85 -23.14
C LEU A 300 38.57 32.01 -23.86
N SER A 301 39.27 31.70 -24.96
CA SER A 301 39.87 32.75 -25.79
C SER A 301 38.81 33.73 -26.30
N VAL A 302 39.23 34.97 -26.58
CA VAL A 302 38.34 36.01 -27.11
C VAL A 302 37.63 35.55 -28.39
N ARG A 303 38.30 34.72 -29.21
CA ARG A 303 37.75 34.14 -30.42
C ARG A 303 36.62 33.15 -30.10
N SER A 304 36.85 32.21 -29.20
CA SER A 304 35.87 31.18 -28.80
C SER A 304 34.62 31.83 -28.21
N ARG A 305 34.77 32.82 -27.32
CA ARG A 305 33.63 33.56 -26.73
C ARG A 305 32.79 34.31 -27.77
N ASN A 306 33.44 35.04 -28.68
CA ASN A 306 32.73 35.80 -29.71
C ASN A 306 32.01 34.88 -30.72
N CYS A 307 32.50 33.66 -30.93
CA CYS A 307 31.84 32.68 -31.79
C CYS A 307 30.62 32.06 -31.10
N LEU A 308 30.74 31.64 -29.83
CA LEU A 308 29.64 31.06 -29.06
C LEU A 308 28.47 32.04 -28.91
N GLN A 309 28.77 33.30 -28.58
CA GLN A 309 27.75 34.35 -28.48
C GLN A 309 27.01 34.60 -29.80
N LYS A 310 27.71 34.57 -30.94
CA LYS A 310 27.08 34.71 -32.26
C LYS A 310 26.19 33.52 -32.64
N MET A 311 26.46 32.35 -32.07
CA MET A 311 25.67 31.14 -32.29
C MET A 311 24.50 31.00 -31.31
N GLY A 312 24.32 31.96 -30.38
CA GLY A 312 23.29 31.90 -29.35
C GLY A 312 23.54 30.79 -28.32
N ILE A 313 24.81 30.44 -28.10
CA ILE A 313 25.22 29.43 -27.12
C ILE A 313 25.62 30.16 -25.84
N ASP A 314 24.68 30.25 -24.91
CA ASP A 314 24.85 31.03 -23.67
C ASP A 314 25.23 30.14 -22.47
N THR A 315 24.83 28.87 -22.47
CA THR A 315 25.07 27.93 -21.37
C THR A 315 25.89 26.70 -21.79
N ILE A 316 26.46 26.00 -20.80
CA ILE A 316 27.12 24.71 -21.01
C ILE A 316 26.14 23.66 -21.58
N GLY A 317 24.85 23.76 -21.22
CA GLY A 317 23.78 22.92 -21.77
C GLY A 317 23.58 23.14 -23.26
N ASP A 318 23.67 24.40 -23.73
CA ASP A 318 23.54 24.70 -25.16
C ASP A 318 24.75 24.21 -25.95
N LEU A 319 25.93 24.29 -25.33
CA LEU A 319 27.17 23.79 -25.92
C LEU A 319 27.16 22.26 -26.06
N THR A 320 26.73 21.53 -25.02
CA THR A 320 26.61 20.06 -25.05
C THR A 320 25.50 19.55 -25.97
N ARG A 321 24.55 20.40 -26.37
CA ARG A 321 23.53 20.12 -27.40
C ARG A 321 23.94 20.51 -28.83
N THR A 322 25.06 21.21 -28.99
CA THR A 322 25.60 21.63 -30.28
C THR A 322 26.64 20.61 -30.75
N SER A 323 26.59 20.20 -32.02
CA SER A 323 27.57 19.25 -32.55
C SER A 323 28.89 19.92 -32.96
N GLU A 324 29.97 19.16 -33.06
CA GLU A 324 31.26 19.64 -33.58
C GLU A 324 31.13 20.19 -35.01
N SER A 325 30.33 19.54 -35.84
CA SER A 325 30.07 19.98 -37.21
C SER A 325 29.31 21.32 -37.25
N GLU A 326 28.40 21.57 -36.32
CA GLU A 326 27.68 22.84 -36.18
C GLU A 326 28.65 23.96 -35.77
N LEU A 327 29.55 23.72 -34.81
CA LEU A 327 30.57 24.71 -34.41
C LEU A 327 31.55 25.03 -35.53
N LEU A 328 32.07 24.01 -36.22
CA LEU A 328 33.02 24.18 -37.34
C LEU A 328 32.39 24.80 -38.58
N SER A 329 31.06 24.77 -38.71
CA SER A 329 30.35 25.45 -39.80
C SER A 329 30.34 26.98 -39.64
N SER A 330 30.64 27.48 -38.44
CA SER A 330 30.63 28.92 -38.15
C SER A 330 31.84 29.63 -38.74
N LYS A 331 31.57 30.70 -39.50
CA LYS A 331 32.59 31.56 -40.11
C LYS A 331 33.42 32.20 -38.99
N ASN A 332 34.70 31.80 -38.88
CA ASN A 332 35.72 32.20 -37.87
C ASN A 332 35.85 31.30 -36.63
N PHE A 333 35.18 30.16 -36.58
CA PHE A 333 35.48 29.11 -35.60
C PHE A 333 36.57 28.19 -36.17
N GLY A 334 37.60 27.87 -35.38
CA GLY A 334 38.76 27.12 -35.85
C GLY A 334 39.18 26.01 -34.89
N GLU A 335 40.06 25.12 -35.35
CA GLU A 335 40.46 23.90 -34.62
C GLU A 335 40.98 24.20 -33.20
N THR A 336 41.73 25.29 -33.03
CA THR A 336 42.22 25.70 -31.71
C THR A 336 41.10 26.06 -30.73
N SER A 337 40.04 26.73 -31.22
CA SER A 337 38.85 27.05 -30.41
C SER A 337 38.02 25.79 -30.09
N LEU A 338 38.04 24.80 -30.98
CA LEU A 338 37.39 23.51 -30.74
C LEU A 338 38.09 22.73 -29.62
N VAL A 339 39.42 22.69 -29.64
CA VAL A 339 40.22 22.06 -28.58
C VAL A 339 39.98 22.75 -27.23
N GLU A 340 40.00 24.09 -27.19
CA GLU A 340 39.69 24.85 -25.97
C GLU A 340 38.32 24.48 -25.36
N ILE A 341 37.30 24.30 -26.20
CA ILE A 341 35.95 23.93 -25.77
C ILE A 341 35.88 22.48 -25.29
N ARG A 342 36.56 21.54 -25.97
CA ARG A 342 36.64 20.14 -25.54
C ARG A 342 37.31 20.03 -24.18
N ASP A 343 38.44 20.69 -24.00
CA ASP A 343 39.21 20.66 -22.75
C ASP A 343 38.38 21.22 -21.58
N MET A 344 37.64 22.31 -21.82
CA MET A 344 36.75 22.90 -20.83
C MET A 344 35.60 21.96 -20.43
N LEU A 345 34.92 21.34 -21.40
CA LEU A 345 33.84 20.38 -21.13
C LEU A 345 34.37 19.12 -20.42
N GLN A 346 35.53 18.63 -20.84
CA GLN A 346 36.18 17.46 -20.24
C GLN A 346 36.57 17.70 -18.78
N ALA A 347 37.02 18.91 -18.43
CA ALA A 347 37.28 19.30 -17.04
C ALA A 347 36.02 19.28 -16.14
N LYS A 348 34.82 19.22 -16.73
CA LYS A 348 33.53 19.07 -16.06
C LYS A 348 32.90 17.68 -16.24
N GLY A 349 33.62 16.73 -16.85
CA GLY A 349 33.10 15.39 -17.13
C GLY A 349 32.02 15.36 -18.20
N LEU A 350 31.97 16.37 -19.07
CA LEU A 350 31.02 16.50 -20.17
C LEU A 350 31.72 16.37 -21.52
N SER A 351 30.95 16.06 -22.57
CA SER A 351 31.44 16.01 -23.94
C SER A 351 30.58 16.85 -24.88
N LEU A 352 31.21 17.34 -25.95
CA LEU A 352 30.54 18.17 -26.94
C LEU A 352 29.55 17.31 -27.76
N GLY A 353 28.33 17.81 -27.96
CA GLY A 353 27.27 17.06 -28.64
C GLY A 353 26.66 15.90 -27.85
N GLN A 354 27.02 15.72 -26.57
CA GLN A 354 26.50 14.65 -25.69
C GLN A 354 24.96 14.60 -25.64
N PHE A 355 24.30 15.75 -25.73
CA PHE A 355 22.85 15.89 -25.67
C PHE A 355 22.24 16.38 -27.00
N ALA A 356 22.95 16.24 -28.12
CA ALA A 356 22.47 16.73 -29.42
C ALA A 356 21.11 16.15 -29.86
N HIS A 357 20.74 14.99 -29.33
CA HIS A 357 19.44 14.34 -29.55
C HIS A 357 18.27 14.98 -28.78
N GLU A 358 18.55 15.78 -27.74
CA GLU A 358 17.54 16.41 -26.86
C GLU A 358 17.15 17.83 -27.31
N LYS A 359 17.60 18.28 -28.48
CA LYS A 359 17.28 19.59 -29.05
C LYS A 359 15.77 19.67 -29.33
N LYS A 360 14.99 20.11 -28.34
CA LYS A 360 13.54 20.30 -28.45
C LYS A 360 13.25 21.33 -29.56
N ASN A 361 12.51 20.90 -30.57
CA ASN A 361 11.72 21.82 -31.38
C ASN A 361 10.65 22.40 -30.44
N ASN A 362 10.72 23.69 -30.12
CA ASN A 362 9.59 24.37 -29.51
C ASN A 362 8.43 24.32 -30.53
N ASP A 363 7.32 23.69 -30.17
CA ASP A 363 6.13 23.71 -31.01
C ASP A 363 5.71 25.18 -31.24
N PRO A 364 5.41 25.58 -32.49
CA PRO A 364 4.98 26.95 -32.76
C PRO A 364 3.65 27.28 -32.02
N PRO A 365 3.41 28.56 -31.73
CA PRO A 365 2.13 29.04 -31.16
C PRO A 365 0.93 28.54 -31.98
N ILE A 366 -0.23 28.28 -31.36
CA ILE A 366 -1.47 28.02 -32.14
C ILE A 366 -1.68 29.28 -32.98
N ASP A 367 -1.70 29.13 -34.29
CA ASP A 367 -2.24 30.18 -35.15
C ASP A 367 -3.75 30.22 -34.94
N THR A 368 -4.23 31.10 -34.07
CA THR A 368 -5.65 31.27 -33.76
C THR A 368 -6.35 32.24 -34.71
N SER A 369 -5.65 32.79 -35.72
CA SER A 369 -6.12 33.92 -36.54
C SER A 369 -7.38 33.64 -37.37
N HIS A 370 -7.72 32.36 -37.56
CA HIS A 370 -8.89 31.90 -38.31
C HIS A 370 -10.08 31.52 -37.42
N MET A 371 -9.93 31.56 -36.10
CA MET A 371 -10.98 31.18 -35.13
C MET A 371 -11.84 32.39 -34.73
N SER A 372 -13.11 32.14 -34.42
CA SER A 372 -13.99 33.18 -33.89
C SER A 372 -13.55 33.64 -32.49
N ALA A 373 -13.95 34.85 -32.08
CA ALA A 373 -13.59 35.41 -30.77
C ALA A 373 -14.05 34.50 -29.61
N ASP A 374 -15.18 33.81 -29.76
CA ASP A 374 -15.71 32.89 -28.75
C ASP A 374 -14.88 31.59 -28.66
N GLU A 375 -14.39 31.08 -29.79
CA GLU A 375 -13.51 29.89 -29.82
C GLU A 375 -12.12 30.18 -29.27
N GLN A 376 -11.57 31.37 -29.54
CA GLN A 376 -10.30 31.82 -28.95
C GLN A 376 -10.40 31.94 -27.43
N ALA A 377 -11.45 32.62 -26.94
CA ALA A 377 -11.69 32.79 -25.51
C ALA A 377 -11.91 31.45 -24.78
N MET A 378 -12.36 30.41 -25.49
CA MET A 378 -12.55 29.07 -24.95
C MET A 378 -11.23 28.30 -24.78
N LEU A 379 -10.28 28.45 -25.72
CA LEU A 379 -8.96 27.80 -25.62
C LEU A 379 -8.07 28.45 -24.55
N ASP A 380 -8.25 29.76 -24.31
CA ASP A 380 -7.53 30.52 -23.29
C ASP A 380 -8.05 30.29 -21.87
N ARG A 381 -9.14 29.52 -21.69
CA ARG A 381 -9.67 29.22 -20.36
C ARG A 381 -8.68 28.42 -19.52
N PRO A 382 -8.57 28.73 -18.21
CA PRO A 382 -7.79 27.94 -17.28
C PRO A 382 -8.23 26.48 -17.24
N ILE A 383 -7.27 25.57 -17.10
CA ILE A 383 -7.57 24.13 -16.97
C ILE A 383 -8.44 23.81 -15.74
N ALA A 384 -8.42 24.69 -14.73
CA ALA A 384 -9.23 24.57 -13.53
C ALA A 384 -10.74 24.59 -13.81
N ASP A 385 -11.18 25.24 -14.90
CA ASP A 385 -12.58 25.40 -15.26
C ASP A 385 -13.23 24.08 -15.74
N LEU A 386 -12.42 23.08 -16.09
CA LEU A 386 -12.89 21.73 -16.45
C LEU A 386 -13.41 20.93 -15.26
N ASN A 387 -13.29 21.44 -14.02
CA ASN A 387 -13.75 20.79 -12.78
C ASN A 387 -13.31 19.33 -12.64
N LEU A 388 -12.08 19.04 -13.07
CA LEU A 388 -11.50 17.71 -13.03
C LEU A 388 -11.29 17.20 -11.59
N SER A 389 -11.32 15.88 -11.43
CA SER A 389 -10.96 15.18 -10.20
C SER A 389 -9.58 15.59 -9.69
N VAL A 390 -9.36 15.41 -8.38
CA VAL A 390 -8.08 15.74 -7.74
C VAL A 390 -6.90 15.02 -8.42
N ARG A 391 -7.11 13.79 -8.90
CA ARG A 391 -6.11 12.99 -9.62
C ARG A 391 -5.76 13.61 -10.98
N ALA A 392 -6.76 13.92 -11.81
CA ALA A 392 -6.56 14.53 -13.11
C ALA A 392 -5.97 15.94 -13.00
N ARG A 393 -6.39 16.73 -12.02
CA ARG A 393 -5.85 18.08 -11.74
C ARG A 393 -4.38 18.06 -11.33
N LYS A 394 -3.98 17.13 -10.45
CA LYS A 394 -2.56 16.96 -10.07
C LYS A 394 -1.70 16.56 -11.26
N CYS A 395 -2.23 15.80 -12.21
CA CYS A 395 -1.54 15.49 -13.47
C CYS A 395 -1.33 16.73 -14.35
N MET A 396 -2.38 17.55 -14.57
CA MET A 396 -2.28 18.79 -15.36
C MET A 396 -1.18 19.71 -14.82
N ALA A 397 -1.12 19.88 -13.50
CA ALA A 397 -0.07 20.67 -12.84
C ALA A 397 1.34 20.09 -13.07
N ARG A 398 1.51 18.76 -13.06
CA ARG A 398 2.81 18.11 -13.32
C ARG A 398 3.25 18.25 -14.77
N LEU A 399 2.32 18.13 -15.71
CA LEU A 399 2.57 18.33 -17.13
C LEU A 399 2.68 19.81 -17.52
N GLN A 400 2.53 20.72 -16.54
CA GLN A 400 2.54 22.17 -16.74
C GLN A 400 1.50 22.62 -17.77
N ILE A 401 0.34 21.95 -17.79
CA ILE A 401 -0.81 22.28 -18.63
C ILE A 401 -1.68 23.26 -17.84
N ASN A 402 -1.73 24.51 -18.29
CA ASN A 402 -2.39 25.60 -17.61
C ASN A 402 -3.70 26.04 -18.30
N SER A 403 -3.85 25.74 -19.60
CA SER A 403 -5.04 26.10 -20.39
C SER A 403 -5.65 24.92 -21.13
N ILE A 404 -6.91 25.07 -21.52
CA ILE A 404 -7.61 24.08 -22.37
C ILE A 404 -6.90 23.93 -23.73
N GLY A 405 -6.39 25.03 -24.30
CA GLY A 405 -5.62 25.03 -25.55
C GLY A 405 -4.33 24.20 -25.49
N GLU A 406 -3.66 24.16 -24.33
CA GLU A 406 -2.49 23.29 -24.12
C GLU A 406 -2.88 21.82 -23.99
N LEU A 407 -4.02 21.53 -23.35
CA LEU A 407 -4.51 20.17 -23.16
C LEU A 407 -4.88 19.49 -24.48
N ILE A 408 -5.60 20.17 -25.38
CA ILE A 408 -6.05 19.57 -26.65
C ILE A 408 -4.91 19.19 -27.60
N ARG A 409 -3.68 19.68 -27.35
CA ARG A 409 -2.49 19.34 -28.11
C ARG A 409 -1.83 18.04 -27.68
N LYS A 410 -2.20 17.51 -26.51
CA LYS A 410 -1.69 16.26 -25.96
C LYS A 410 -2.45 15.07 -26.54
N THR A 411 -1.72 13.98 -26.76
CA THR A 411 -2.32 12.69 -27.08
C THR A 411 -2.73 11.95 -25.80
N GLY A 412 -3.60 10.95 -25.91
CA GLY A 412 -3.92 10.08 -24.78
C GLY A 412 -2.69 9.38 -24.22
N ASP A 413 -1.75 9.01 -25.09
CA ASP A 413 -0.49 8.36 -24.69
C ASP A 413 0.41 9.33 -23.91
N ASP A 414 0.53 10.60 -24.35
CA ASP A 414 1.29 11.63 -23.62
C ASP A 414 0.79 11.82 -22.18
N MET A 415 -0.53 11.64 -21.97
CA MET A 415 -1.15 11.76 -20.66
C MET A 415 -0.95 10.51 -19.81
N LEU A 416 -0.99 9.33 -20.44
CA LEU A 416 -0.77 8.04 -19.77
C LEU A 416 0.69 7.81 -19.37
N GLU A 417 1.64 8.53 -19.98
CA GLU A 417 3.03 8.59 -19.52
C GLU A 417 3.18 9.32 -18.17
N CYS A 418 2.18 10.08 -17.73
CA CYS A 418 2.22 10.77 -16.44
C CYS A 418 1.95 9.81 -15.27
N LYS A 419 2.88 9.75 -14.30
CA LYS A 419 2.75 8.89 -13.11
C LYS A 419 1.45 9.17 -12.35
N ASN A 420 0.73 8.09 -12.01
CA ASN A 420 -0.56 8.08 -11.32
C ASN A 420 -1.73 8.68 -12.13
N PHE A 421 -1.58 8.79 -13.46
CA PHE A 421 -2.65 9.11 -14.38
C PHE A 421 -3.10 7.83 -15.10
N GLY A 422 -4.26 7.29 -14.70
CA GLY A 422 -4.81 6.05 -15.25
C GLY A 422 -5.89 6.29 -16.30
N VAL A 423 -6.33 5.20 -16.95
CA VAL A 423 -7.36 5.21 -18.00
C VAL A 423 -8.67 5.87 -17.53
N THR A 424 -9.03 5.72 -16.25
CA THR A 424 -10.22 6.37 -15.68
C THR A 424 -10.11 7.90 -15.68
N SER A 425 -8.95 8.45 -15.37
CA SER A 425 -8.71 9.91 -15.43
C SER A 425 -8.58 10.41 -16.87
N LEU A 426 -8.06 9.59 -17.78
CA LEU A 426 -8.05 9.92 -19.20
C LEU A 426 -9.47 10.00 -19.77
N ASN A 427 -10.33 9.05 -19.42
CA ASN A 427 -11.73 9.04 -19.85
C ASN A 427 -12.51 10.23 -19.28
N GLU A 428 -12.27 10.60 -18.02
CA GLU A 428 -12.82 11.80 -17.40
C GLU A 428 -12.43 13.08 -18.17
N VAL A 429 -11.14 13.21 -18.53
CA VAL A 429 -10.65 14.35 -19.32
C VAL A 429 -11.32 14.39 -20.70
N ARG A 430 -11.44 13.24 -21.37
CA ARG A 430 -12.12 13.13 -22.67
C ARG A 430 -13.59 13.49 -22.60
N GLU A 431 -14.29 13.03 -21.56
CA GLU A 431 -15.71 13.33 -21.34
C GLU A 431 -15.92 14.84 -21.15
N LYS A 432 -15.10 15.47 -20.31
CA LYS A 432 -15.17 16.92 -20.07
C LYS A 432 -14.84 17.76 -21.29
N LEU A 433 -13.86 17.35 -22.11
CA LEU A 433 -13.60 17.99 -23.39
C LEU A 433 -14.77 17.80 -24.37
N THR A 434 -15.40 16.62 -24.38
CA THR A 434 -16.53 16.30 -25.26
C THR A 434 -17.78 17.11 -24.90
N GLU A 435 -18.07 17.33 -23.61
CA GLU A 435 -19.13 18.24 -23.13
C GLU A 435 -18.95 19.67 -23.68
N MET A 436 -17.70 20.06 -23.91
CA MET A 436 -17.33 21.36 -24.47
C MET A 436 -17.21 21.33 -26.01
N GLY A 437 -17.44 20.20 -26.67
CA GLY A 437 -17.28 20.05 -28.12
C GLY A 437 -15.82 20.01 -28.60
N LEU A 438 -14.86 19.76 -27.69
CA LEU A 438 -13.44 19.65 -27.96
C LEU A 438 -12.96 18.19 -27.90
N LYS A 439 -11.80 17.93 -28.50
CA LYS A 439 -11.13 16.63 -28.45
C LYS A 439 -9.63 16.78 -28.25
N MET A 440 -9.02 15.74 -27.68
CA MET A 440 -7.58 15.63 -27.60
C MET A 440 -6.97 15.32 -28.97
N ARG A 441 -5.67 15.57 -29.13
CA ARG A 441 -4.96 15.28 -30.36
C ARG A 441 -4.91 13.76 -30.57
N GLY A 442 -5.54 13.28 -31.64
CA GLY A 442 -5.57 11.86 -31.99
C GLY A 442 -6.87 11.13 -31.64
N ASP A 443 -7.83 11.81 -31.00
CA ASP A 443 -9.22 11.36 -30.78
C ASP A 443 -10.21 12.01 -31.78
#